data_AF-A0A6C0HEP9-F1
#
_entry.id   AF-A0A6C0HEP9-F1
#
_cell.length_a   1.000
_cell.length_b   1.000
_cell.length_c   1.000
_cell.angle_alpha   90.00
_cell.angle_beta   90.00
_cell.angle_gamma   90.00
#
_symmetry.space_group_name_H-M   'P 1'
#
loop_
_entity.id
_entity.type
_entity.pdbx_description
1 polymer ?
#
loop_
_entity_poly.entity_id
_entity_poly.type
_entity_poly.pdbx_seq_one_letter_code
_entity_poly.pdbx_strand_id
1 'polypeptide(L)' 'MSERTQLSKTFCRCIKNIRKTIKVRKGSSKESAAIAICVRSVLGSRGRTLKKFRCGKKGFLETQNLKK' A
#
# COMPACT_ATOMS: atom_id res chain seq x y z
N MET A 1 -3.20 -20.03 -7.29
CA MET A 1 -2.68 -18.98 -6.38
C MET A 1 -3.40 -17.67 -6.75
N SER A 2 -4.36 -17.19 -5.95
CA SER A 2 -5.25 -16.08 -6.35
C SER A 2 -4.49 -14.77 -6.58
N GLU A 3 -4.82 -14.02 -7.63
CA GLU A 3 -4.17 -12.75 -7.99
C GLU A 3 -4.10 -11.72 -6.83
N ARG A 4 -5.10 -11.74 -5.95
CA ARG A 4 -5.17 -10.85 -4.76
C ARG A 4 -4.00 -11.07 -3.80
N THR A 5 -3.48 -12.29 -3.73
CA THR A 5 -2.34 -12.67 -2.87
C THR A 5 -1.01 -12.17 -3.44
N GLN A 6 -0.90 -12.05 -4.75
CA GLN A 6 0.30 -11.50 -5.40
C GLN A 6 0.32 -9.97 -5.26
N LEU A 7 -0.83 -9.32 -5.48
CA LEU A 7 -0.97 -7.88 -5.30
C LEU A 7 -0.68 -7.45 -3.85
N SER A 8 -1.16 -8.20 -2.85
CA SER A 8 -0.90 -7.90 -1.43
C SER A 8 0.59 -8.03 -1.06
N LYS A 9 1.30 -9.01 -1.62
CA LYS A 9 2.75 -9.17 -1.46
C LYS A 9 3.52 -8.01 -2.07
N THR A 10 3.20 -7.62 -3.30
CA THR A 10 3.83 -6.49 -3.99
C THR A 10 3.60 -5.18 -3.23
N PHE A 11 2.36 -4.96 -2.78
CA PHE A 11 2.00 -3.79 -1.99
C PHE A 11 2.77 -3.73 -0.67
N CYS A 12 2.88 -4.86 0.04
CA CYS A 12 3.66 -4.89 1.26
C CYS A 12 5.17 -4.71 1.03
N ARG A 13 5.72 -5.25 -0.07
CA ARG A 13 7.12 -5.03 -0.45
C ARG A 13 7.39 -3.55 -0.75
N CYS A 14 6.45 -2.88 -1.43
CA CYS A 14 6.51 -1.43 -1.66
C CYS A 14 6.60 -0.66 -0.34
N ILE A 15 5.70 -0.93 0.62
CA ILE A 15 5.70 -0.22 1.91
C ILE A 15 7.01 -0.45 2.66
N LYS A 16 7.49 -1.70 2.71
CA LYS A 16 8.74 -2.04 3.40
C LYS A 16 9.96 -1.34 2.79
N ASN A 17 9.99 -1.20 1.46
CA ASN A 17 11.07 -0.48 0.79
C ASN A 17 10.98 1.02 1.04
N ILE A 18 9.81 1.64 0.82
CA ILE A 18 9.66 3.09 0.99
C ILE A 18 9.87 3.51 2.43
N ARG A 19 9.43 2.72 3.42
CA ARG A 19 9.66 3.01 4.84
C ARG A 19 11.15 3.13 5.20
N LYS A 20 12.04 2.44 4.47
CA LYS A 20 13.49 2.54 4.66
C LYS A 20 14.07 3.80 4.03
N THR A 21 13.53 4.22 2.88
CA THR A 21 14.06 5.33 2.09
C THR A 21 13.49 6.68 2.51
N ILE A 22 12.26 6.73 3.02
CA ILE A 22 11.55 7.99 3.20
C ILE A 22 11.97 8.73 4.47
N LYS A 23 12.32 10.02 4.31
CA LYS A 23 12.50 10.96 5.41
C LYS A 23 11.18 11.70 5.63
N VAL A 24 10.53 11.41 6.76
CA VAL A 24 9.30 12.11 7.17
C VAL A 24 9.64 13.26 8.11
N ARG A 25 8.82 14.32 8.09
CA ARG A 25 8.91 15.43 9.05
C ARG A 25 8.63 14.92 10.47
N LYS A 26 9.15 15.64 11.47
CA LYS A 26 8.89 15.36 12.90
C LYS A 26 7.36 15.34 13.13
N GLY A 27 6.86 14.29 13.76
CA GLY A 27 5.42 14.10 14.01
C GLY A 27 4.66 13.27 12.95
N SER A 28 5.30 12.89 11.84
CA SER A 28 4.69 12.01 10.83
C SER A 28 5.21 10.57 10.92
N SER A 29 4.35 9.59 10.66
CA SER A 29 4.76 8.18 10.56
C SER A 29 5.28 7.86 9.17
N LYS A 30 6.47 7.23 9.10
CA LYS A 30 7.04 6.68 7.86
C LYS A 30 6.09 5.67 7.20
N GLU A 31 5.31 4.95 8.00
CA GLU A 31 4.40 3.93 7.51
C GLU A 31 3.20 4.55 6.79
N SER A 32 2.59 5.60 7.35
CA SER A 32 1.50 6.33 6.70
C SER A 32 1.94 6.96 5.39
N ALA A 33 3.13 7.57 5.36
CA ALA A 33 3.70 8.13 4.13
C ALA A 33 3.99 7.05 3.07
N ALA A 34 4.57 5.92 3.49
CA ALA A 34 4.83 4.80 2.60
C ALA A 34 3.54 4.21 2.01
N ILE A 35 2.48 4.07 2.83
CA ILE A 35 1.17 3.61 2.36
C ILE A 35 0.63 4.58 1.32
N ALA A 36 0.62 5.89 1.58
CA ALA A 36 0.09 6.87 0.63
C ALA A 36 0.78 6.80 -0.74
N ILE A 37 2.10 6.67 -0.75
CA ILE A 37 2.88 6.54 -2.00
C ILE A 37 2.57 5.22 -2.70
N CYS A 38 2.57 4.10 -1.97
CA CYS A 38 2.26 2.79 -2.56
C CYS A 38 0.81 2.72 -3.07
N VAL A 39 -0.17 3.34 -2.40
CA VAL A 39 -1.55 3.47 -2.90
C VAL A 39 -1.54 4.23 -4.22
N ARG A 40 -0.90 5.39 -4.28
CA ARG A 40 -0.88 6.21 -5.49
C ARG A 40 -0.20 5.50 -6.66
N SER A 41 0.95 4.87 -6.43
CA SER A 41 1.70 4.19 -7.50
C SER A 41 1.08 2.85 -7.93
N VAL A 42 0.57 2.04 -7.00
CA VAL A 42 0.08 0.68 -7.29
C VAL A 42 -1.42 0.64 -7.59
N LEU A 43 -2.24 1.41 -6.87
CA LEU A 43 -3.70 1.38 -6.98
C LEU A 43 -4.26 2.57 -7.76
N GLY A 44 -3.65 3.76 -7.62
CA GLY A 44 -4.10 4.99 -8.26
C GLY A 44 -4.11 4.90 -9.80
N SER A 45 -3.10 4.26 -10.40
CA SER A 45 -3.04 3.97 -11.84
C SER A 45 -4.20 3.12 -12.35
N ARG A 46 -4.90 2.41 -11.46
CA ARG A 46 -6.03 1.52 -11.76
C ARG A 46 -7.38 2.12 -11.33
N GLY A 47 -7.43 3.39 -10.95
CA GLY A 47 -8.65 4.05 -10.46
C GLY A 47 -9.17 3.48 -9.13
N ARG A 48 -8.30 2.88 -8.32
CA ARG A 48 -8.65 2.24 -7.04
C ARG A 48 -7.91 2.92 -5.89
N THR A 49 -8.49 2.83 -4.71
CA THR A 49 -7.85 3.22 -3.44
C THR A 49 -7.92 2.08 -2.43
N LEU A 50 -7.17 2.22 -1.35
CA LEU A 50 -7.10 1.24 -0.28
C LEU A 50 -8.39 1.28 0.56
N LYS A 51 -9.02 0.13 0.79
CA LYS A 51 -10.12 0.00 1.76
C LYS A 51 -9.61 -0.67 3.04
N LYS A 52 -8.98 -1.83 2.90
CA LYS A 52 -8.30 -2.52 4.00
C LYS A 52 -7.02 -3.17 3.50
N PHE A 53 -6.00 -3.15 4.34
CA PHE A 53 -4.73 -3.78 4.04
C PHE A 53 -4.15 -4.42 5.28
N ARG A 54 -3.60 -5.62 5.11
CA ARG A 54 -2.79 -6.27 6.12
C ARG A 54 -1.61 -6.96 5.44
N CYS A 55 -0.42 -6.70 5.93
CA CYS A 55 0.74 -7.48 5.56
C CYS A 55 0.94 -8.65 6.53
N GLY A 56 1.23 -9.85 6.01
CA GLY A 56 1.51 -11.04 6.81
C GLY A 56 1.34 -12.34 6.04
N LYS A 57 1.46 -13.49 6.72
CA LYS A 57 1.23 -14.83 6.13
C LYS A 57 -0.17 -14.99 5.52
N LYS A 58 -1.18 -14.34 6.12
CA LYS A 58 -2.55 -14.19 5.60
C LYS A 58 -2.83 -12.75 5.15
N GLY A 59 -1.87 -12.15 4.44
CA GLY A 59 -1.97 -10.76 4.00
C GLY A 59 -3.08 -10.57 2.96
N PHE A 60 -3.88 -9.52 3.14
CA PHE A 60 -4.97 -9.18 2.22
C PHE A 60 -4.88 -7.71 1.83
N LEU A 61 -5.32 -7.43 0.61
CA LEU A 61 -5.44 -6.10 0.05
C LEU A 61 -6.84 -5.98 -0.54
N GLU A 62 -7.70 -5.27 0.19
CA GLU A 62 -9.04 -4.93 -0.25
C GLU A 62 -9.02 -3.48 -0.75
N THR A 63 -9.44 -3.31 -1.99
CA THR A 63 -9.46 -2.01 -2.65
C THR A 63 -10.91 -1.57 -2.85
N GLN A 64 -11.13 -0.27 -2.91
CA GLN A 64 -12.40 0.34 -3.32
C GLN A 64 -12.18 1.25 -4.53
N ASN A 65 -13.25 1.59 -5.24
CA ASN A 65 -13.16 2.55 -6.33
C ASN A 65 -12.75 3.92 -5.78
N LEU A 66 -11.83 4.58 -6.48
CA LEU A 66 -11.49 5.96 -6.21
C LEU A 66 -12.70 6.80 -6.66
N LYS A 67 -13.50 7.33 -5.72
CA LYS A 67 -14.54 8.30 -6.05
C LYS A 67 -13.83 9.54 -6.62
N LYS A 68 -14.15 9.88 -7.87
CA LYS A 68 -13.73 11.13 -8.50
C LYS A 68 -14.50 12.29 -7.89
#